data_AF-A0A840YEV5-F1
#
_entry.id   AF-A0A840YEV5-F1
#
_cell.length_a   1.000
_cell.length_b   1.000
_cell.length_c   1.000
_cell.angle_alpha   90.00
_cell.angle_beta   90.00
_cell.angle_gamma   90.00
#
_symmetry.space_group_name_H-M   'P 1'
#
loop_
_entity.id
_entity.type
_entity.pdbx_description
1 polymer ?
#
loop_
_entity_poly.entity_id
_entity_poly.type
_entity_poly.pdbx_seq_one_letter_code
_entity_poly.pdbx_strand_id
1 'polypeptide(L)'
;MLNQTRQLNPFLGRRPYVYAIMWTELNLAYVGVRYRKGCHPDEFWKSYFTSSDHVASLRAEYGDPDHIEVLETFLTANEAIAAELDIISTSNCTAVLRS
;
A
#
# COMPACT_ATOMS: atom_id res chain seq x y z
N MET A 1 42.82 6.39 -7.27
CA MET A 1 42.10 7.18 -8.28
C MET A 1 40.64 6.77 -8.25
N LEU A 2 39.77 7.77 -8.38
CA LEU A 2 38.36 7.76 -7.97
C LEU A 2 37.45 6.90 -8.85
N ASN A 3 36.34 6.49 -8.22
CA ASN A 3 35.03 6.23 -8.82
C ASN A 3 34.91 5.08 -9.83
N GLN A 4 34.61 3.89 -9.30
CA GLN A 4 33.52 3.13 -9.90
C GLN A 4 32.29 3.37 -9.04
N THR A 5 31.50 4.34 -9.51
CA THR A 5 30.15 4.66 -9.07
C THR A 5 29.42 3.43 -8.53
N ARG A 6 29.02 3.50 -7.25
CA ARG A 6 27.89 2.74 -6.71
C ARG A 6 26.83 2.70 -7.81
N GLN A 7 26.59 1.53 -8.40
CA GLN A 7 25.34 1.29 -9.09
C GLN A 7 24.27 1.41 -8.02
N LEU A 8 23.73 2.62 -7.85
CA LEU A 8 22.52 2.83 -7.06
C LEU A 8 21.48 2.00 -7.78
N ASN A 9 21.13 0.87 -7.16
CA ASN A 9 20.07 0.01 -7.62
C ASN A 9 18.84 0.90 -7.88
N PRO A 10 18.30 1.01 -9.11
CA PRO A 10 17.13 1.84 -9.38
C PRO A 10 15.89 1.36 -8.60
N PHE A 11 15.95 0.16 -8.01
CA PHE A 11 14.98 -0.38 -7.07
C PHE A 11 15.11 0.17 -5.63
N LEU A 12 16.10 1.02 -5.32
CA LEU A 12 16.23 1.71 -4.02
C LEU A 12 15.59 3.10 -3.99
N GLY A 13 14.70 3.38 -4.96
CA GLY A 13 13.99 4.64 -5.08
C GLY A 13 12.60 4.60 -4.43
N ARG A 14 12.06 5.76 -4.09
CA ARG A 14 10.65 5.92 -3.69
C ARG A 14 9.76 5.28 -4.75
N ARG A 15 8.98 4.28 -4.36
CA ARG A 15 8.02 3.54 -5.21
C ARG A 15 6.65 3.60 -4.56
N PRO A 16 5.80 4.57 -4.95
CA PRO A 16 4.40 4.58 -4.56
C PRO A 16 3.70 3.28 -4.97
N TYR A 17 2.68 2.87 -4.21
CA TYR A 17 1.96 1.64 -4.50
C TYR A 17 0.53 1.68 -3.97
N VAL A 18 -0.33 0.89 -4.59
CA VAL A 18 -1.67 0.58 -4.10
C VAL A 18 -1.65 -0.82 -3.48
N TYR A 19 -2.34 -0.99 -2.38
CA TYR A 19 -2.41 -2.23 -1.64
C TYR A 19 -3.84 -2.56 -1.23
N ALA A 20 -4.09 -3.85 -1.01
CA ALA A 20 -5.32 -4.37 -0.44
C ALA A 20 -4.99 -5.17 0.83
N ILE A 21 -5.86 -5.02 1.84
CA ILE A 21 -5.87 -5.87 3.02
C ILE A 21 -7.29 -6.36 3.28
N MET A 22 -7.42 -7.54 3.88
CA MET A 22 -8.72 -8.12 4.22
C MET A 22 -8.65 -8.91 5.52
N TRP A 23 -9.71 -8.75 6.32
CA TRP A 23 -10.08 -9.68 7.39
C TRP A 23 -11.18 -10.59 6.86
N THR A 24 -10.82 -11.78 6.38
CA THR A 24 -11.76 -12.68 5.70
C THR A 24 -12.88 -13.15 6.64
N GLU A 25 -12.57 -13.41 7.91
CA GLU A 25 -13.56 -13.81 8.92
C GLU A 25 -14.61 -12.72 9.20
N LEU A 26 -14.24 -11.45 9.02
CA LEU A 26 -15.12 -10.30 9.19
C LEU A 26 -15.78 -9.86 7.88
N ASN A 27 -15.36 -10.45 6.74
CA ASN A 27 -15.72 -10.00 5.40
C ASN A 27 -15.47 -8.49 5.20
N LEU A 28 -14.35 -7.99 5.72
CA LEU A 28 -13.95 -6.58 5.65
C LEU A 28 -12.70 -6.44 4.80
N ALA A 29 -12.76 -5.55 3.79
CA ALA A 29 -11.66 -5.26 2.90
C ALA A 29 -11.34 -3.75 2.88
N TYR A 30 -10.06 -3.44 2.70
CA TYR A 30 -9.58 -2.07 2.59
C TYR A 30 -8.57 -1.97 1.45
N VAL A 31 -8.78 -1.01 0.56
CA VAL A 31 -7.83 -0.65 -0.50
C VAL A 31 -7.28 0.72 -0.13
N GLY A 32 -5.95 0.82 -0.11
CA GLY A 32 -5.28 2.07 0.19
C GLY A 32 -4.10 2.32 -0.72
N VAL A 33 -3.71 3.59 -0.80
CA VAL A 33 -2.51 4.01 -1.51
C VAL A 33 -1.41 4.48 -0.55
N ARG A 34 -0.16 4.17 -0.88
CA ARG A 34 1.02 4.69 -0.20
C ARG A 34 1.92 5.42 -1.17
N TYR A 35 2.06 6.74 -1.00
CA TYR A 35 2.84 7.57 -1.91
C TYR A 35 3.78 8.58 -1.22
N ARG A 36 3.94 8.55 0.11
CA ARG A 36 4.81 9.50 0.83
C ARG A 36 6.28 9.40 0.36
N LYS A 37 7.08 10.46 0.57
CA LYS A 37 8.53 10.43 0.33
C LYS A 37 9.17 9.23 1.04
N GLY A 38 9.99 8.47 0.32
CA GLY A 38 10.69 7.29 0.82
C GLY A 38 9.87 6.01 0.93
N CYS A 39 8.62 5.97 0.46
CA CYS A 39 7.85 4.73 0.48
C CYS A 39 8.44 3.67 -0.48
N HIS A 40 8.43 2.42 -0.04
CA HIS A 40 8.76 1.27 -0.86
C HIS A 40 7.88 0.06 -0.45
N PRO A 41 7.35 -0.74 -1.40
CA PRO A 41 6.49 -1.88 -1.08
C PRO A 41 7.18 -2.95 -0.21
N ASP A 42 8.51 -3.04 -0.23
CA ASP A 42 9.24 -4.01 0.63
C ASP A 42 9.08 -3.75 2.13
N GLU A 43 8.72 -2.51 2.50
CA GLU A 43 8.44 -2.07 3.87
C GLU A 43 6.99 -2.38 4.29
N PHE A 44 6.12 -2.67 3.32
CA PHE A 44 4.69 -2.86 3.55
C PHE A 44 4.45 -4.08 4.43
N TRP A 45 3.66 -3.85 5.48
CA TRP A 45 3.36 -4.80 6.56
C TRP A 45 4.57 -5.38 7.30
N LYS A 46 5.74 -4.74 7.19
CA LYS A 46 6.95 -5.07 7.98
C LYS A 46 7.34 -3.93 8.91
N SER A 47 7.56 -2.75 8.33
CA SER A 47 7.91 -1.52 9.05
C SER A 47 6.89 -0.40 8.81
N TYR A 48 6.04 -0.52 7.79
CA TYR A 48 4.88 0.35 7.56
C TYR A 48 3.61 -0.49 7.51
N PHE A 49 2.67 -0.25 8.43
CA PHE A 49 1.40 -0.99 8.49
C PHE A 49 0.27 -0.23 7.79
N THR A 50 -0.09 0.95 8.29
CA THR A 50 -1.16 1.77 7.71
C THR A 50 -1.02 3.22 8.16
N SER A 51 -1.62 4.13 7.40
CA SER A 51 -1.87 5.52 7.80
C SER A 51 -3.35 5.82 8.03
N SER A 52 -4.23 4.84 7.84
CA SER A 52 -5.67 5.00 8.08
C SER A 52 -6.01 4.72 9.54
N ASP A 53 -6.66 5.68 10.19
CA ASP A 53 -7.14 5.54 11.57
C ASP A 53 -8.15 4.39 11.71
N HIS A 54 -8.92 4.14 10.65
CA HIS A 54 -9.88 3.04 10.63
C HIS A 54 -9.17 1.68 10.63
N VAL A 55 -8.20 1.49 9.73
CA VAL A 55 -7.39 0.26 9.69
C VAL A 55 -6.62 0.09 11.00
N ALA A 56 -6.09 1.18 11.57
CA ALA A 56 -5.40 1.12 12.86
C ALA A 56 -6.33 0.65 13.99
N SER A 57 -7.59 1.11 13.99
CA SER A 57 -8.60 0.69 14.98
C SER A 57 -9.00 -0.77 14.80
N LEU A 58 -9.26 -1.21 13.56
CA LEU A 58 -9.56 -2.62 13.25
C LEU A 58 -8.42 -3.54 13.67
N ARG A 59 -7.17 -3.14 13.45
CA ARG A 59 -6.00 -3.91 13.91
C ARG A 59 -5.92 -4.02 15.43
N ALA A 60 -6.23 -2.93 16.14
CA ALA A 60 -6.21 -2.94 17.60
C ALA A 60 -7.31 -3.85 18.18
N GLU A 61 -8.46 -3.94 17.51
CA GLU A 61 -9.62 -4.73 17.95
C GLU A 61 -9.54 -6.20 17.53
N TYR A 62 -9.17 -6.47 16.28
CA TYR A 62 -9.25 -7.79 15.65
C TYR A 62 -7.88 -8.41 15.29
N GLY A 63 -6.79 -7.69 15.49
CA GLY A 63 -5.45 -8.12 15.07
C GLY A 63 -5.17 -7.84 13.60
N ASP A 64 -4.07 -8.40 13.09
CA ASP A 64 -3.65 -8.18 11.71
C ASP A 64 -4.58 -8.89 10.70
N PRO A 65 -4.78 -8.33 9.50
CA PRO A 65 -5.53 -8.94 8.42
C PRO A 65 -4.82 -10.21 7.93
N ASP A 66 -5.60 -11.20 7.51
CA ASP A 66 -5.11 -12.48 7.02
C ASP A 66 -4.76 -12.44 5.53
N HIS A 67 -5.30 -11.48 4.76
CA HIS A 67 -4.88 -11.20 3.39
C HIS A 67 -4.21 -9.83 3.31
N ILE A 68 -2.97 -9.78 2.81
CA ILE A 68 -2.18 -8.56 2.65
C ILE A 68 -1.47 -8.62 1.30
N GLU A 69 -1.76 -7.65 0.43
CA GLU A 69 -1.28 -7.68 -0.95
C GLU A 69 -0.93 -6.28 -1.47
N VAL A 70 0.20 -6.16 -2.16
CA VAL A 70 0.49 -4.99 -3.00
C VAL A 70 -0.08 -5.28 -4.38
N LEU A 71 -1.08 -4.50 -4.80
CA LEU A 71 -1.76 -4.69 -6.08
C LEU A 71 -0.92 -4.18 -7.24
N GLU A 72 -0.38 -2.97 -7.09
CA GLU A 72 0.39 -2.31 -8.16
C GLU A 72 1.37 -1.28 -7.60
N THR A 73 2.49 -1.07 -8.30
CA THR A 73 3.54 -0.11 -7.95
C THR A 73 3.74 0.91 -9.06
N PHE A 74 4.05 2.16 -8.69
CA PHE A 74 4.08 3.29 -9.59
C PHE A 74 5.40 4.06 -9.47
N LEU A 75 5.68 4.93 -10.44
CA LEU A 75 6.84 5.82 -10.42
C LEU A 75 6.49 7.14 -9.73
N THR A 76 5.24 7.59 -9.84
CA THR A 76 4.78 8.86 -9.30
C THR A 76 3.61 8.69 -8.33
N ALA A 77 3.43 9.69 -7.45
CA ALA A 77 2.30 9.70 -6.51
C ALA A 77 0.95 9.86 -7.23
N ASN A 78 0.92 10.67 -8.29
CA ASN A 78 -0.31 10.96 -9.02
C ASN A 78 -0.83 9.71 -9.74
N GLU A 79 0.06 8.90 -10.33
CA GLU A 79 -0.31 7.60 -10.92
C GLU A 79 -0.92 6.68 -9.88
N ALA A 80 -0.28 6.56 -8.70
CA ALA A 80 -0.78 5.69 -7.63
C ALA A 80 -2.16 6.13 -7.11
N ILE A 81 -2.38 7.43 -6.93
CA ILE A 81 -3.67 7.98 -6.49
C ILE A 81 -4.75 7.77 -7.56
N ALA A 82 -4.42 7.98 -8.84
CA ALA A 82 -5.37 7.74 -9.92
C ALA A 82 -5.76 6.25 -10.02
N ALA A 83 -4.78 5.35 -9.87
CA ALA A 83 -5.02 3.92 -9.88
C ALA A 83 -5.86 3.44 -8.69
N GLU A 84 -5.65 4.00 -7.49
CA GLU A 84 -6.51 3.71 -6.33
C GLU A 84 -7.98 4.03 -6.64
N LEU A 85 -8.24 5.20 -7.25
CA LEU A 85 -9.60 5.60 -7.61
C LEU A 85 -10.22 4.63 -8.63
N ASP A 86 -9.44 4.22 -9.64
CA ASP A 86 -9.86 3.29 -10.68
C ASP A 86 -10.14 1.89 -10.13
N ILE A 87 -9.22 1.33 -9.35
CA ILE A 87 -9.35 0.02 -8.69
C ILE A 87 -10.60 -0.01 -7.84
N ILE A 88 -10.84 1.02 -7.02
CA ILE A 88 -12.02 1.09 -6.15
C ILE A 88 -13.30 1.21 -6.99
N SER A 89 -13.28 1.93 -8.11
CA SER A 89 -14.45 2.06 -8.99
C SER A 89 -14.80 0.75 -9.73
N THR A 90 -13.77 -0.04 -10.07
CA THR A 90 -13.90 -1.33 -10.76
C THR A 90 -14.23 -2.46 -9.78
N SER A 91 -13.81 -2.32 -8.52
CA SER A 91 -14.13 -3.26 -7.45
C SER A 91 -15.63 -3.17 -7.13
N ASN A 92 -16.43 -4.04 -7.75
CA ASN A 92 -17.86 -4.20 -7.51
C ASN A 92 -18.19 -4.77 -6.10
N CYS A 93 -17.28 -4.58 -5.15
CA CYS A 93 -17.34 -5.14 -3.80
C CYS A 93 -17.88 -4.08 -2.83
N THR A 94 -19.07 -4.37 -2.32
CA THR A 94 -19.72 -3.67 -1.22
C THR A 94 -18.74 -3.59 -0.03
N ALA A 95 -18.40 -2.37 0.40
CA ALA A 95 -17.55 -2.05 1.56
C ALA A 95 -16.01 -2.08 1.39
N VAL A 96 -15.49 -1.47 0.31
CA VAL A 96 -14.09 -1.01 0.32
C VAL A 96 -14.01 0.36 1.01
N LEU A 97 -13.40 0.39 2.19
CA LEU A 97 -13.15 1.63 2.92
C LEU A 97 -11.96 2.39 2.29
N ARG A 98 -12.03 3.73 2.30
CA ARG A 98 -10.99 4.63 1.76
C ARG A 98 -10.17 5.28 2.89
N SER A 99 -8.92 5.65 2.57
CA SER A 99 -8.03 6.44 3.44
C SER A 99 -8.55 7.84 3.70
#